data_AF-A0A1R0H1U6-F1
#
_entry.id   AF-A0A1R0H1U6-F1
#
_cell.length_a   1.000
_cell.length_b   1.000
_cell.length_c   1.000
_cell.angle_alpha   90.00
_cell.angle_beta   90.00
_cell.angle_gamma   90.00
#
_symmetry.space_group_name_H-M   'P 1'
#
loop_
_entity.id
_entity.type
_entity.pdbx_description
1 polymer ?
#
loop_
_entity_poly.entity_id
_entity_poly.type
_entity_poly.pdbx_seq_one_letter_code
_entity_poly.pdbx_strand_id
1 'polypeptide(L)'
;MDNKLAVKNNIGTDDMEFKRRVWWAYYIQRSITNIVGSGFPVILIQDVEVNYPKDDFKYKYGGFVDDIDPELENLNYLANNSPNDILPPDRFWFLIKVQIFFGRMQRFVGNRWLKNRDHGLIERRFVYTANSLKLIKNMIDKDCSKDIFQKASKFYESKKGFDLLKSVEPMLMAYCLKHVYLAMNIIFYESELVRLLHDPVNPERIKLAKLEMLDSAFKSYSLFKWGEENIPNEDIYSSVAIWKFVPASVILNYKYTLNKKSSIECDDIFLDLVRGMKIASDRSFTLKYIYVLAYNIYVLKNESYIENRSREDIMFLMKPYAVTEHDLQPWLIPKYATFFKFGCCLDGNKTPLDIKKYLFPDSAIMCGFKRKRCDNVDNY
;
A
#
# COMPACT_ATOMS: atom_id res chain seq x y z
N MET A 1 22.48 0.11 40.05
CA MET A 1 23.70 -0.47 39.45
C MET A 1 23.26 -1.32 38.28
N ASP A 2 23.11 -0.70 37.10
CA ASP A 2 22.87 -1.44 35.86
C ASP A 2 24.07 -1.21 34.95
N ASN A 3 24.93 -2.23 34.92
CA ASN A 3 26.08 -2.33 34.04
C ASN A 3 25.59 -2.35 32.58
N LYS A 4 25.44 -1.17 31.97
CA LYS A 4 25.56 -1.04 30.51
C LYS A 4 27.04 -1.29 30.18
N LEU A 5 27.39 -2.56 30.00
CA LEU A 5 28.60 -2.98 29.32
C LEU A 5 28.60 -2.28 27.96
N ALA A 6 29.37 -1.20 27.87
CA ALA A 6 29.70 -0.55 26.63
C ALA A 6 30.59 -1.52 25.84
N VAL A 7 29.94 -2.43 25.11
CA VAL A 7 30.58 -3.17 24.03
C VAL A 7 30.84 -2.16 22.90
N LYS A 8 31.87 -1.32 23.09
CA LYS A 8 32.55 -0.64 21.99
C LYS A 8 33.37 -1.71 21.27
N ASN A 9 32.69 -2.56 20.51
CA ASN A 9 33.37 -3.25 19.44
C ASN A 9 33.75 -2.16 18.43
N ASN A 10 35.03 -2.09 18.06
CA ASN A 10 35.51 -1.35 16.90
C ASN A 10 34.93 -2.03 15.65
N ILE A 11 33.63 -1.85 15.44
CA ILE A 11 32.95 -2.28 14.22
C ILE A 11 33.45 -1.35 13.12
N GLY A 12 34.01 -1.91 12.06
CA GLY A 12 34.45 -1.14 10.90
C GLY A 12 33.31 -0.29 10.32
N THR A 13 33.65 0.78 9.61
CA THR A 13 32.65 1.64 8.95
C THR A 13 31.72 0.85 8.04
N ASP A 14 32.27 -0.13 7.34
CA ASP A 14 31.57 -0.96 6.37
C ASP A 14 30.61 -1.94 7.04
N ASP A 15 31.05 -2.57 8.14
CA ASP A 15 30.20 -3.42 8.98
C ASP A 15 29.02 -2.64 9.58
N MET A 16 29.25 -1.39 9.99
CA MET A 16 28.18 -0.52 10.49
C MET A 16 27.17 -0.17 9.38
N GLU A 17 27.65 0.09 8.16
CA GLU A 17 26.79 0.36 7.01
C GLU A 17 26.00 -0.87 6.58
N PHE A 18 26.62 -2.06 6.57
CA PHE A 18 25.96 -3.33 6.34
C PHE A 18 24.81 -3.54 7.33
N LYS A 19 25.08 -3.42 8.64
CA LYS A 19 24.05 -3.56 9.70
C LYS A 19 22.91 -2.55 9.52
N ARG A 20 23.22 -1.31 9.15
CA ARG A 20 22.23 -0.26 8.89
C ARG A 20 21.32 -0.63 7.72
N ARG A 21 21.88 -1.13 6.61
CA ARG A 21 21.12 -1.55 5.43
C ARG A 21 20.27 -2.79 5.69
N VAL A 22 20.81 -3.78 6.41
CA VAL A 22 20.03 -4.95 6.88
C VAL A 22 18.85 -4.52 7.74
N TRP A 23 19.07 -3.58 8.67
CA TRP A 23 18.01 -3.06 9.51
C TRP A 23 16.92 -2.35 8.69
N TRP A 24 17.29 -1.51 7.71
CA TRP A 24 16.31 -0.84 6.84
C TRP A 24 15.56 -1.80 5.92
N ALA A 25 16.24 -2.80 5.37
CA ALA A 25 15.60 -3.85 4.58
C ALA A 25 14.58 -4.62 5.42
N TYR A 26 14.94 -4.97 6.66
CA TYR A 26 14.01 -5.55 7.63
C TYR A 26 12.84 -4.60 7.89
N TYR A 27 13.08 -3.33 8.22
CA TYR A 27 12.02 -2.34 8.46
C TYR A 27 11.02 -2.24 7.30
N ILE A 28 11.52 -2.17 6.06
CA ILE A 28 10.68 -2.10 4.85
C ILE A 28 9.84 -3.37 4.72
N GLN A 29 10.47 -4.55 4.81
CA GLN A 29 9.76 -5.83 4.74
C GLN A 29 8.67 -5.93 5.81
N ARG A 30 8.96 -5.49 7.04
CA ARG A 30 8.01 -5.48 8.16
C ARG A 30 6.86 -4.51 7.93
N SER A 31 7.15 -3.33 7.40
CA SER A 31 6.14 -2.33 7.04
C SER A 31 5.19 -2.88 5.98
N ILE A 32 5.70 -3.55 4.94
CA ILE A 32 4.89 -4.22 3.91
C ILE A 32 4.12 -5.42 4.49
N THR A 33 4.73 -6.22 5.36
CA THR A 33 4.04 -7.37 5.97
C THR A 33 2.86 -6.94 6.86
N ASN A 34 2.97 -5.79 7.53
CA ASN A 34 1.87 -5.21 8.32
C ASN A 34 0.64 -4.80 7.49
N ILE A 35 0.78 -4.71 6.16
CA ILE A 35 -0.30 -4.45 5.21
C ILE A 35 -1.14 -5.70 5.03
N VAL A 36 -0.48 -6.85 4.92
CA VAL A 36 -1.07 -8.17 4.64
C VAL A 36 -1.41 -8.97 5.89
N GLY A 37 -1.21 -8.40 7.09
CA GLY A 37 -1.52 -9.09 8.34
C GLY A 37 -1.41 -8.24 9.60
N SER A 38 -1.67 -8.89 10.74
CA SER A 38 -1.72 -8.28 12.08
C SER A 38 -0.82 -8.97 13.12
N GLY A 39 -0.02 -9.96 12.72
CA GLY A 39 0.68 -10.86 13.65
C GLY A 39 2.08 -10.41 14.11
N PHE A 40 2.48 -9.17 13.87
CA PHE A 40 3.88 -8.78 13.98
C PHE A 40 4.08 -7.52 14.83
N PRO A 41 5.06 -7.49 15.75
CA PRO A 41 5.33 -6.30 16.55
C PRO A 41 5.63 -5.13 15.62
N VAL A 42 4.93 -4.04 15.89
CA VAL A 42 5.02 -2.81 15.12
C VAL A 42 6.27 -2.07 15.57
N ILE A 43 7.21 -1.85 14.65
CA ILE A 43 8.37 -0.99 14.91
C ILE A 43 7.86 0.45 14.99
N LEU A 44 8.07 1.11 16.12
CA LEU A 44 7.74 2.52 16.27
C LEU A 44 8.92 3.34 15.74
N ILE A 45 8.63 4.54 15.21
CA ILE A 45 9.70 5.40 14.69
C ILE A 45 10.70 5.82 15.78
N GLN A 46 10.24 5.85 17.03
CA GLN A 46 11.08 6.09 18.21
C GLN A 46 12.00 4.90 18.54
N ASP A 47 11.74 3.71 17.98
CA ASP A 47 12.59 2.54 18.13
C ASP A 47 13.67 2.48 17.03
N VAL A 48 13.70 3.49 16.14
CA VAL A 48 14.63 3.60 15.02
C VAL A 48 15.85 4.42 15.46
N GLU A 49 16.90 3.70 15.84
CA GLU A 49 18.17 4.29 16.33
C GLU A 49 19.26 4.35 15.23
N VAL A 50 18.90 4.15 13.96
CA VAL A 50 19.85 4.14 12.85
C VAL A 50 19.59 5.28 11.86
N ASN A 51 20.67 5.89 11.39
CA ASN A 51 20.63 6.88 10.32
C ASN A 51 20.23 6.23 8.99
N TYR A 52 19.87 7.06 8.00
CA TYR A 52 19.74 6.60 6.63
C TYR A 52 21.08 6.07 6.10
N PRO A 53 21.05 5.04 5.23
CA PRO A 53 22.23 4.52 4.57
C PRO A 53 22.83 5.58 3.63
N LYS A 54 24.12 5.43 3.35
CA LYS A 54 24.91 6.35 2.52
C LYS A 54 25.79 5.59 1.54
N ASP A 55 26.23 6.27 0.50
CA ASP A 55 27.16 5.74 -0.51
C ASP A 55 26.63 4.48 -1.20
N ASP A 56 25.36 4.51 -1.64
CA ASP A 56 24.63 3.40 -2.28
C ASP A 56 25.42 2.74 -3.41
N PHE A 57 26.06 3.55 -4.26
CA PHE A 57 26.85 3.05 -5.37
C PHE A 57 28.11 2.31 -4.91
N LYS A 58 28.86 2.89 -3.95
CA LYS A 58 30.08 2.27 -3.42
C LYS A 58 29.77 1.01 -2.64
N TYR A 59 28.71 1.03 -1.84
CA TYR A 59 28.28 -0.16 -1.10
C TYR A 59 27.89 -1.31 -2.04
N LYS A 60 27.26 -1.00 -3.19
CA LYS A 60 26.78 -2.03 -4.13
C LYS A 60 27.89 -2.61 -5.01
N TYR A 61 28.88 -1.79 -5.41
CA TYR A 61 29.86 -2.17 -6.42
C TYR A 61 31.32 -2.08 -5.97
N GLY A 62 31.63 -1.41 -4.85
CA GLY A 62 32.99 -1.23 -4.36
C GLY A 62 33.52 -2.43 -3.58
N GLY A 63 34.70 -2.25 -3.00
CA GLY A 63 35.42 -3.31 -2.29
C GLY A 63 36.26 -4.18 -3.21
N PHE A 64 37.01 -5.10 -2.60
CA PHE A 64 37.88 -6.04 -3.30
C PHE A 64 37.16 -7.39 -3.49
N VAL A 65 37.24 -7.94 -4.70
CA VAL A 65 36.68 -9.24 -5.07
C VAL A 65 37.70 -9.97 -5.93
N ASP A 66 38.08 -11.19 -5.55
CA ASP A 66 39.13 -11.98 -6.24
C ASP A 66 38.74 -12.35 -7.69
N ASP A 67 37.49 -12.80 -7.90
CA ASP A 67 36.93 -13.15 -9.21
C ASP A 67 35.72 -12.26 -9.50
N ILE A 68 35.97 -11.08 -10.08
CA ILE A 68 34.91 -10.14 -10.46
C ILE A 68 34.25 -10.56 -11.78
N ASP A 69 32.92 -10.47 -11.82
CA ASP A 69 32.19 -10.60 -13.08
C ASP A 69 32.65 -9.51 -14.07
N PRO A 70 33.04 -9.85 -15.31
CA PRO A 70 33.46 -8.87 -16.31
C PRO A 70 32.45 -7.74 -16.55
N GLU A 71 31.15 -8.00 -16.35
CA GLU A 71 30.11 -6.96 -16.47
C GLU A 71 30.14 -5.92 -15.33
N LEU A 72 30.76 -6.25 -14.19
CA LEU A 72 30.84 -5.40 -13.00
C LEU A 72 32.20 -4.72 -12.82
N GLU A 73 33.24 -5.16 -13.54
CA GLU A 73 34.62 -4.68 -13.42
C GLU A 73 34.71 -3.14 -13.52
N ASN A 74 34.08 -2.55 -14.54
CA ASN A 74 34.07 -1.10 -14.73
C ASN A 74 33.41 -0.35 -13.57
N LEU A 75 32.37 -0.91 -12.95
CA LEU A 75 31.66 -0.24 -11.86
C LEU A 75 32.41 -0.36 -10.55
N ASN A 76 33.04 -1.51 -10.32
CA ASN A 76 33.91 -1.69 -9.18
C ASN A 76 35.10 -0.75 -9.27
N TYR A 77 35.70 -0.63 -10.47
CA TYR A 77 36.72 0.37 -10.72
C TYR A 77 36.20 1.79 -10.43
N LEU A 78 35.03 2.17 -10.95
CA LEU A 78 34.44 3.49 -10.68
C LEU A 78 34.15 3.69 -9.18
N ALA A 79 33.56 2.71 -8.50
CA ALA A 79 33.20 2.78 -7.09
C ALA A 79 34.44 2.94 -6.19
N ASN A 80 35.55 2.29 -6.53
CA ASN A 80 36.78 2.30 -5.75
C ASN A 80 37.68 3.52 -6.06
N ASN A 81 37.65 4.04 -7.30
CA ASN A 81 38.61 5.06 -7.76
C ASN A 81 38.00 6.44 -8.03
N SER A 82 36.68 6.56 -8.17
CA SER A 82 36.05 7.86 -8.46
C SER A 82 35.71 8.62 -7.16
N PRO A 83 35.85 9.95 -7.15
CA PRO A 83 35.38 10.77 -6.04
C PRO A 83 33.84 10.76 -5.96
N ASN A 84 33.32 10.98 -4.74
CA ASN A 84 31.89 10.78 -4.41
C ASN A 84 30.94 11.69 -5.21
N ASP A 85 31.40 12.86 -5.65
CA ASP A 85 30.64 13.85 -6.40
C ASP A 85 30.33 13.42 -7.85
N ILE A 86 31.11 12.50 -8.41
CA ILE A 86 30.92 11.96 -9.76
C ILE A 86 30.00 10.73 -9.75
N LEU A 87 29.84 10.08 -8.59
CA LEU A 87 29.04 8.87 -8.46
C LEU A 87 27.54 9.17 -8.45
N PRO A 88 26.69 8.19 -8.85
CA PRO A 88 25.25 8.32 -8.71
C PRO A 88 24.85 8.68 -7.27
N PRO A 89 23.90 9.61 -7.08
CA PRO A 89 23.49 10.03 -5.74
C PRO A 89 22.74 8.90 -5.02
N ASP A 90 22.80 8.93 -3.69
CA ASP A 90 22.03 8.01 -2.85
C ASP A 90 20.54 8.19 -3.08
N ARG A 91 19.84 7.06 -3.31
CA ARG A 91 18.40 7.02 -3.56
C ARG A 91 17.66 6.11 -2.59
N PHE A 92 18.36 5.21 -1.91
CA PHE A 92 17.73 4.25 -1.01
C PHE A 92 17.10 4.92 0.21
N TRP A 93 17.69 6.03 0.70
CA TRP A 93 17.11 6.84 1.77
C TRP A 93 15.71 7.36 1.42
N PHE A 94 15.44 7.68 0.14
CA PHE A 94 14.16 8.21 -0.27
C PHE A 94 13.07 7.13 -0.23
N LEU A 95 13.39 5.94 -0.73
CA LEU A 95 12.52 4.76 -0.59
C LEU A 95 12.18 4.50 0.88
N ILE A 96 13.19 4.51 1.75
CA ILE A 96 13.01 4.35 3.19
C ILE A 96 12.05 5.41 3.74
N LYS A 97 12.24 6.69 3.39
CA LYS A 97 11.41 7.80 3.88
C LYS A 97 9.94 7.61 3.49
N VAL A 98 9.67 7.19 2.25
CA VAL A 98 8.31 6.86 1.77
C VAL A 98 7.72 5.71 2.58
N GLN A 99 8.49 4.64 2.82
CA GLN A 99 8.03 3.47 3.59
C GLN A 99 7.77 3.79 5.07
N ILE A 100 8.60 4.62 5.71
CA ILE A 100 8.35 5.11 7.07
C ILE A 100 7.02 5.86 7.14
N PHE A 101 6.81 6.79 6.21
CA PHE A 101 5.57 7.55 6.18
C PHE A 101 4.37 6.65 5.92
N PHE A 102 4.51 5.68 5.01
CA PHE A 102 3.45 4.72 4.75
C PHE A 102 3.07 3.92 6.00
N GLY A 103 4.04 3.37 6.73
CA GLY A 103 3.79 2.66 7.99
C GLY A 103 3.09 3.54 9.05
N ARG A 104 3.47 4.82 9.15
CA ARG A 104 2.80 5.80 10.03
C ARG A 104 1.36 6.08 9.61
N MET A 105 1.14 6.29 8.31
CA MET A 105 -0.17 6.54 7.74
C MET A 105 -1.09 5.34 7.98
N GLN A 106 -0.63 4.12 7.70
CA GLN A 106 -1.39 2.90 7.94
C GLN A 106 -1.78 2.71 9.40
N ARG A 107 -0.87 3.03 10.32
CA ARG A 107 -1.19 2.98 11.76
C ARG A 107 -2.24 4.00 12.12
N PHE A 108 -2.15 5.22 11.58
CA PHE A 108 -3.17 6.23 11.77
C PHE A 108 -4.53 5.75 11.25
N VAL A 109 -4.63 5.34 9.99
CA VAL A 109 -5.92 4.93 9.40
C VAL A 109 -6.45 3.63 10.01
N GLY A 110 -5.59 2.67 10.33
CA GLY A 110 -5.97 1.40 10.96
C GLY A 110 -6.48 1.57 12.39
N ASN A 111 -6.00 2.58 13.11
CA ASN A 111 -6.48 2.89 14.47
C ASN A 111 -7.54 3.99 14.50
N ARG A 112 -7.82 4.61 13.34
CA ARG A 112 -8.74 5.73 13.19
C ARG A 112 -10.16 5.40 13.61
N TRP A 113 -10.54 4.11 13.63
CA TRP A 113 -11.92 3.65 13.93
C TRP A 113 -12.15 2.74 15.19
N LEU A 114 -11.13 2.38 16.01
CA LEU A 114 -11.18 1.91 17.44
C LEU A 114 -11.90 2.79 18.53
N LYS A 115 -12.53 2.23 19.57
CA LYS A 115 -13.29 3.00 20.60
C LYS A 115 -12.46 4.03 21.42
N ASN A 116 -13.14 5.04 21.99
CA ASN A 116 -12.65 6.08 22.94
C ASN A 116 -11.53 6.98 22.41
N ARG A 117 -11.89 8.06 21.70
CA ARG A 117 -10.92 8.93 21.02
C ARG A 117 -11.20 10.41 21.14
N ASP A 118 -10.13 11.19 21.01
CA ASP A 118 -10.17 12.63 20.77
C ASP A 118 -10.36 12.92 19.27
N HIS A 119 -11.57 13.37 18.90
CA HIS A 119 -11.90 13.77 17.53
C HIS A 119 -11.04 14.92 16.99
N GLY A 120 -10.69 15.90 17.83
CA GLY A 120 -9.85 17.02 17.44
C GLY A 120 -8.41 16.56 17.14
N LEU A 121 -7.92 15.54 17.84
CA LEU A 121 -6.63 14.92 17.52
C LEU A 121 -6.69 14.13 16.21
N ILE A 122 -7.77 13.38 15.95
CA ILE A 122 -7.96 12.65 14.70
C ILE A 122 -7.95 13.60 13.52
N GLU A 123 -8.71 14.70 13.60
CA GLU A 123 -8.82 15.67 12.51
C GLU A 123 -7.49 16.34 12.21
N ARG A 124 -6.76 16.78 13.25
CA ARG A 124 -5.40 17.33 13.09
C ARG A 124 -4.45 16.33 12.44
N ARG A 125 -4.50 15.06 12.85
CA ARG A 125 -3.69 13.99 12.25
C ARG A 125 -4.08 13.72 10.80
N PHE A 126 -5.37 13.78 10.47
CA PHE A 126 -5.86 13.63 9.10
C PHE A 126 -5.29 14.73 8.20
N VAL A 127 -5.46 16.00 8.57
CA VAL A 127 -4.93 17.15 7.81
C VAL A 127 -3.41 17.08 7.65
N TYR A 128 -2.68 16.76 8.72
CA TYR A 128 -1.23 16.58 8.67
C TYR A 128 -0.81 15.47 7.70
N THR A 129 -1.52 14.33 7.73
CA THR A 129 -1.23 13.18 6.86
C THR A 129 -1.54 13.50 5.40
N ALA A 130 -2.66 14.17 5.12
CA ALA A 130 -3.02 14.63 3.78
C ALA A 130 -1.97 15.60 3.18
N ASN A 131 -1.48 16.55 3.99
CA ASN A 131 -0.42 17.46 3.56
C ASN A 131 0.91 16.72 3.32
N SER A 132 1.23 15.74 4.17
CA SER A 132 2.43 14.92 4.01
C SER A 132 2.38 14.03 2.76
N LEU A 133 1.21 13.50 2.41
CA LEU A 133 0.98 12.77 1.15
C LEU A 133 1.28 13.66 -0.07
N LYS A 134 0.79 14.90 -0.07
CA LYS A 134 1.07 15.88 -1.14
C LYS A 134 2.57 16.18 -1.26
N LEU A 135 3.27 16.32 -0.13
CA LEU A 135 4.72 16.53 -0.14
C LEU A 135 5.46 15.34 -0.75
N ILE A 136 5.08 14.10 -0.38
CA ILE A 136 5.68 12.89 -0.95
C ILE A 136 5.42 12.78 -2.44
N LYS A 137 4.19 13.08 -2.89
CA LYS A 137 3.87 13.14 -4.33
C LYS A 137 4.83 14.07 -5.07
N ASN A 138 5.01 15.29 -4.55
CA ASN A 138 5.88 16.28 -5.17
C ASN A 138 7.36 15.83 -5.18
N MET A 139 7.82 15.14 -4.13
CA MET A 139 9.16 14.56 -4.10
C MET A 139 9.31 13.47 -5.18
N ILE A 140 8.34 12.54 -5.28
CA ILE A 140 8.35 11.48 -6.29
C ILE A 140 8.35 12.10 -7.69
N ASP A 141 7.47 13.06 -7.97
CA ASP A 141 7.36 13.69 -9.28
C ASP A 141 8.63 14.47 -9.67
N LYS A 142 9.32 15.07 -8.70
CA LYS A 142 10.59 15.77 -8.92
C LYS A 142 11.74 14.80 -9.24
N ASP A 143 11.85 13.72 -8.48
CA ASP A 143 12.94 12.74 -8.63
C ASP A 143 12.71 11.77 -9.80
N CYS A 144 11.45 11.65 -10.24
CA CYS A 144 11.00 10.72 -11.29
C CYS A 144 10.41 11.47 -12.49
N SER A 145 11.25 12.17 -13.27
CA SER A 145 10.80 12.93 -14.44
C SER A 145 10.06 12.05 -15.46
N LYS A 146 9.11 12.65 -16.19
CA LYS A 146 8.32 11.94 -17.23
C LYS A 146 9.21 11.30 -18.30
N ASP A 147 10.38 11.90 -18.56
CA ASP A 147 11.35 11.44 -19.56
C ASP A 147 11.92 10.05 -19.26
N ILE A 148 11.95 9.65 -17.98
CA ILE A 148 12.45 8.34 -17.55
C ILE A 148 11.54 7.21 -18.08
N PHE A 149 10.23 7.44 -18.16
CA PHE A 149 9.27 6.44 -18.65
C PHE A 149 9.24 6.35 -20.18
N GLN A 150 9.52 7.44 -20.90
CA GLN A 150 9.48 7.46 -22.37
C GLN A 150 10.58 6.63 -23.04
N LYS A 151 11.65 6.30 -22.32
CA LYS A 151 12.82 5.61 -22.87
C LYS A 151 12.88 4.11 -22.52
N ALA A 152 11.86 3.61 -21.81
CA ALA A 152 11.86 2.26 -21.23
C ALA A 152 12.08 1.15 -22.26
N SER A 153 11.22 1.04 -23.29
CA SER A 153 11.33 -0.01 -24.32
C SER A 153 12.65 0.05 -25.07
N LYS A 154 13.12 1.27 -25.38
CA LYS A 154 14.42 1.48 -26.03
C LYS A 154 15.57 0.91 -25.20
N PHE A 155 15.52 1.00 -23.88
CA PHE A 155 16.56 0.43 -23.02
C PHE A 155 16.58 -1.09 -23.13
N TYR A 156 15.43 -1.75 -23.01
CA TYR A 156 15.33 -3.21 -23.11
C TYR A 156 15.68 -3.77 -24.49
N GLU A 157 15.43 -3.01 -25.56
CA GLU A 157 15.81 -3.39 -26.93
C GLU A 157 17.30 -3.21 -27.23
N SER A 158 17.90 -2.13 -26.73
CA SER A 158 19.26 -1.71 -27.15
C SER A 158 20.37 -2.07 -26.17
N LYS A 159 20.04 -2.42 -24.93
CA LYS A 159 21.03 -2.68 -23.87
C LYS A 159 20.86 -4.09 -23.30
N LYS A 160 21.96 -4.64 -22.79
CA LYS A 160 22.01 -5.96 -22.14
C LYS A 160 22.85 -5.90 -20.87
N GLY A 161 22.79 -6.97 -20.09
CA GLY A 161 23.58 -7.15 -18.89
C GLY A 161 23.47 -5.94 -17.95
N PHE A 162 24.61 -5.51 -17.45
CA PHE A 162 24.69 -4.38 -16.53
C PHE A 162 24.23 -3.02 -17.12
N ASP A 163 24.56 -2.72 -18.38
CA ASP A 163 24.21 -1.43 -18.99
C ASP A 163 22.70 -1.22 -19.07
N LEU A 164 21.96 -2.32 -19.26
CA LEU A 164 20.51 -2.33 -19.15
C LEU A 164 20.09 -1.98 -17.72
N LEU A 165 20.60 -2.70 -16.72
CA LEU A 165 20.27 -2.49 -15.30
C LEU A 165 20.45 -1.02 -14.88
N LYS A 166 21.61 -0.42 -15.19
CA LYS A 166 21.91 0.98 -14.87
C LYS A 166 20.90 1.95 -15.49
N SER A 167 20.40 1.63 -16.68
CA SER A 167 19.46 2.48 -17.42
C SER A 167 18.03 2.34 -16.92
N VAL A 168 17.64 1.15 -16.46
CA VAL A 168 16.27 0.86 -16.02
C VAL A 168 16.08 1.02 -14.51
N GLU A 169 17.11 0.94 -13.68
CA GLU A 169 17.00 1.02 -12.21
C GLU A 169 16.29 2.30 -11.72
N PRO A 170 16.62 3.52 -12.21
CA PRO A 170 15.88 4.73 -11.86
C PRO A 170 14.39 4.67 -12.24
N MET A 171 14.10 4.07 -13.39
CA MET A 171 12.73 3.90 -13.91
C MET A 171 11.94 2.90 -13.08
N LEU A 172 12.53 1.75 -12.73
CA LEU A 172 11.91 0.74 -11.90
C LEU A 172 11.64 1.26 -10.48
N MET A 173 12.58 2.03 -9.92
CA MET A 173 12.38 2.70 -8.63
C MET A 173 11.22 3.70 -8.69
N ALA A 174 11.20 4.55 -9.73
CA ALA A 174 10.11 5.51 -9.96
C ALA A 174 8.75 4.82 -10.09
N TYR A 175 8.70 3.74 -10.87
CA TYR A 175 7.53 2.93 -11.09
C TYR A 175 7.01 2.32 -9.77
N CYS A 176 7.90 1.74 -8.95
CA CYS A 176 7.56 1.23 -7.62
C CYS A 176 7.02 2.32 -6.69
N LEU A 177 7.70 3.46 -6.60
CA LEU A 177 7.31 4.56 -5.72
C LEU A 177 5.95 5.15 -6.10
N LYS A 178 5.66 5.27 -7.40
CA LYS A 178 4.35 5.74 -7.88
C LYS A 178 3.23 4.78 -7.52
N HIS A 179 3.41 3.47 -7.67
CA HIS A 179 2.42 2.47 -7.23
C HIS A 179 2.17 2.53 -5.73
N VAL A 180 3.23 2.60 -4.92
CA VAL A 180 3.11 2.74 -3.46
C VAL A 180 2.36 4.03 -3.10
N TYR A 181 2.68 5.16 -3.73
CA TYR A 181 1.98 6.43 -3.50
C TYR A 181 0.49 6.35 -3.86
N LEU A 182 0.14 5.78 -5.02
CA LEU A 182 -1.25 5.66 -5.45
C LEU A 182 -2.04 4.76 -4.50
N ALA A 183 -1.45 3.64 -4.08
CA ALA A 183 -2.04 2.75 -3.07
C ALA A 183 -2.23 3.47 -1.73
N MET A 184 -1.25 4.27 -1.31
CA MET A 184 -1.34 5.07 -0.10
C MET A 184 -2.49 6.07 -0.14
N ASN A 185 -2.67 6.77 -1.27
CA ASN A 185 -3.74 7.73 -1.45
C ASN A 185 -5.11 7.06 -1.35
N ILE A 186 -5.27 5.90 -1.99
CA ILE A 186 -6.51 5.10 -1.90
C ILE A 186 -6.78 4.69 -0.45
N ILE A 187 -5.83 4.01 0.22
CA ILE A 187 -5.97 3.52 1.60
C ILE A 187 -6.28 4.68 2.57
N PHE A 188 -5.68 5.84 2.35
CA PHE A 188 -5.91 7.02 3.18
C PHE A 188 -7.34 7.54 3.06
N TYR A 189 -7.82 7.76 1.84
CA TYR A 189 -9.16 8.28 1.59
C TYR A 189 -10.26 7.25 1.80
N GLU A 190 -9.99 5.95 1.62
CA GLU A 190 -10.91 4.87 2.03
C GLU A 190 -11.33 5.00 3.49
N SER A 191 -10.44 5.50 4.35
CA SER A 191 -10.75 5.69 5.76
C SER A 191 -11.87 6.71 6.01
N GLU A 192 -12.13 7.66 5.10
CA GLU A 192 -13.25 8.62 5.18
C GLU A 192 -14.62 7.98 4.91
N LEU A 193 -14.65 6.82 4.26
CA LEU A 193 -15.89 6.13 3.91
C LEU A 193 -16.41 5.24 5.05
N VAL A 194 -15.63 5.07 6.12
CA VAL A 194 -16.02 4.27 7.28
C VAL A 194 -17.12 4.98 8.06
N ARG A 195 -18.26 4.30 8.22
CA ARG A 195 -19.41 4.76 9.00
C ARG A 195 -19.49 4.00 10.32
N LEU A 196 -19.50 4.75 11.42
CA LEU A 196 -19.79 4.24 12.76
C LEU A 196 -20.93 5.05 13.37
N LEU A 197 -21.72 4.42 14.25
CA LEU A 197 -22.89 5.03 14.88
C LEU A 197 -22.62 6.40 15.52
N HIS A 198 -21.48 6.55 16.20
CA HIS A 198 -21.15 7.77 16.94
C HIS A 198 -20.17 8.70 16.20
N ASP A 199 -19.68 8.27 15.03
CA ASP A 199 -18.68 9.01 14.26
C ASP A 199 -19.18 9.22 12.80
N PRO A 200 -20.30 9.94 12.57
CA PRO A 200 -20.78 10.18 11.22
C PRO A 200 -19.82 11.11 10.46
N VAL A 201 -19.22 10.61 9.38
CA VAL A 201 -18.40 11.43 8.48
C VAL A 201 -19.32 12.29 7.59
N ASN A 202 -18.94 13.56 7.40
CA ASN A 202 -19.65 14.51 6.55
C ASN A 202 -19.79 13.95 5.11
N PRO A 203 -21.00 13.98 4.51
CA PRO A 203 -21.22 13.48 3.15
C PRO A 203 -20.30 14.10 2.09
N GLU A 204 -19.96 15.39 2.21
CA GLU A 204 -19.03 16.05 1.28
C GLU A 204 -17.61 15.44 1.35
N ARG A 205 -17.14 15.10 2.56
CA ARG A 205 -15.84 14.43 2.71
C ARG A 205 -15.85 13.05 2.08
N ILE A 206 -16.95 12.32 2.20
CA ILE A 206 -17.12 11.01 1.55
C ILE A 206 -17.07 11.15 0.03
N LYS A 207 -17.77 12.13 -0.54
CA LYS A 207 -17.73 12.39 -2.00
C LYS A 207 -16.34 12.75 -2.48
N LEU A 208 -15.65 13.67 -1.79
CA LEU A 208 -14.28 14.04 -2.11
C LEU A 208 -13.32 12.84 -2.03
N ALA A 209 -13.44 12.03 -0.98
CA ALA A 209 -12.63 10.83 -0.81
C ALA A 209 -12.86 9.81 -1.94
N LYS A 210 -14.11 9.58 -2.35
CA LYS A 210 -14.43 8.72 -3.51
C LYS A 210 -13.74 9.22 -4.78
N LEU A 211 -13.80 10.52 -5.06
CA LEU A 211 -13.15 11.12 -6.24
C LEU A 211 -11.63 10.95 -6.22
N GLU A 212 -10.99 11.20 -5.07
CA GLU A 212 -9.54 10.99 -4.89
C GLU A 212 -9.13 9.53 -5.08
N MET A 213 -9.92 8.61 -4.55
CA MET A 213 -9.72 7.16 -4.73
C MET A 213 -9.86 6.76 -6.20
N LEU A 214 -10.89 7.24 -6.89
CA LEU A 214 -11.13 6.94 -8.31
C LEU A 214 -9.99 7.42 -9.19
N ASP A 215 -9.58 8.69 -9.04
CA ASP A 215 -8.45 9.26 -9.78
C ASP A 215 -7.16 8.44 -9.56
N SER A 216 -6.91 8.05 -8.30
CA SER A 216 -5.74 7.22 -7.95
C SER A 216 -5.84 5.81 -8.53
N ALA A 217 -7.03 5.21 -8.54
CA ALA A 217 -7.26 3.85 -9.03
C ALA A 217 -7.05 3.77 -10.55
N PHE A 218 -7.61 4.71 -11.30
CA PHE A 218 -7.40 4.78 -12.75
C PHE A 218 -5.95 5.08 -13.10
N LYS A 219 -5.28 6.01 -12.40
CA LYS A 219 -3.85 6.26 -12.57
C LYS A 219 -2.99 5.03 -12.27
N SER A 220 -3.36 4.25 -11.25
CA SER A 220 -2.66 3.01 -10.92
C SER A 220 -2.85 1.96 -11.99
N TYR A 221 -4.07 1.79 -12.51
CA TYR A 221 -4.33 0.89 -13.63
C TYR A 221 -3.56 1.29 -14.90
N SER A 222 -3.59 2.56 -15.30
CA SER A 222 -2.80 3.04 -16.44
C SER A 222 -1.30 2.81 -16.24
N LEU A 223 -0.80 2.96 -15.01
CA LEU A 223 0.59 2.68 -14.70
C LEU A 223 0.91 1.18 -14.82
N PHE A 224 0.00 0.29 -14.41
CA PHE A 224 0.16 -1.16 -14.64
C PHE A 224 0.19 -1.50 -16.12
N LYS A 225 -0.75 -0.98 -16.93
CA LYS A 225 -0.74 -1.19 -18.40
C LYS A 225 0.58 -0.73 -19.03
N TRP A 226 1.04 0.45 -18.63
CA TRP A 226 2.35 0.92 -19.07
C TRP A 226 3.48 -0.05 -18.67
N GLY A 227 3.47 -0.57 -17.44
CA GLY A 227 4.45 -1.56 -16.98
C GLY A 227 4.41 -2.84 -17.81
N GLU A 228 3.22 -3.37 -18.08
CA GLU A 228 3.00 -4.56 -18.91
C GLU A 228 3.54 -4.39 -20.34
N GLU A 229 3.40 -3.20 -20.91
CA GLU A 229 3.86 -2.87 -22.26
C GLU A 229 5.37 -2.58 -22.35
N ASN A 230 5.99 -2.12 -21.26
CA ASN A 230 7.34 -1.53 -21.31
C ASN A 230 8.37 -2.26 -20.43
N ILE A 231 7.96 -3.11 -19.51
CA ILE A 231 8.83 -3.85 -18.59
C ILE A 231 8.66 -5.35 -18.82
N PRO A 232 9.72 -6.06 -19.27
CA PRO A 232 9.65 -7.51 -19.46
C PRO A 232 9.23 -8.25 -18.20
N ASN A 233 8.22 -9.12 -18.32
CA ASN A 233 7.70 -9.98 -17.24
C ASN A 233 7.11 -9.24 -16.02
N GLU A 234 6.71 -7.97 -16.17
CA GLU A 234 6.12 -7.18 -15.07
C GLU A 234 4.96 -7.90 -14.36
N ASP A 235 4.12 -8.62 -15.12
CA ASP A 235 2.97 -9.34 -14.59
C ASP A 235 3.29 -10.55 -13.73
N ILE A 236 4.50 -11.09 -13.83
CA ILE A 236 4.77 -12.44 -13.34
C ILE A 236 5.44 -12.40 -11.95
N TYR A 237 6.28 -11.40 -11.64
CA TYR A 237 7.07 -11.37 -10.38
C TYR A 237 7.33 -9.98 -9.79
N SER A 238 6.63 -8.92 -10.21
CA SER A 238 6.98 -7.59 -9.70
C SER A 238 6.63 -7.42 -8.22
N SER A 239 7.49 -6.72 -7.48
CA SER A 239 7.23 -6.28 -6.10
C SER A 239 6.00 -5.38 -5.99
N VAL A 240 5.40 -4.98 -7.12
CA VAL A 240 4.19 -4.17 -7.18
C VAL A 240 2.91 -4.96 -7.44
N ALA A 241 2.99 -6.26 -7.73
CA ALA A 241 1.82 -7.09 -8.03
C ALA A 241 0.75 -7.08 -6.90
N ILE A 242 1.20 -7.03 -5.64
CA ILE A 242 0.32 -6.87 -4.47
C ILE A 242 -0.54 -5.61 -4.54
N TRP A 243 -0.04 -4.54 -5.16
CA TRP A 243 -0.76 -3.28 -5.26
C TRP A 243 -1.91 -3.34 -6.26
N LYS A 244 -1.97 -4.32 -7.18
CA LYS A 244 -3.10 -4.45 -8.14
C LYS A 244 -4.46 -4.61 -7.43
N PHE A 245 -4.49 -5.14 -6.21
CA PHE A 245 -5.72 -5.30 -5.44
C PHE A 245 -6.34 -3.98 -4.99
N VAL A 246 -5.52 -2.98 -4.67
CA VAL A 246 -5.96 -1.69 -4.15
C VAL A 246 -6.81 -0.89 -5.17
N PRO A 247 -6.40 -0.69 -6.43
CA PRO A 247 -7.28 -0.10 -7.43
C PRO A 247 -8.44 -1.03 -7.80
N ALA A 248 -8.26 -2.36 -7.77
CA ALA A 248 -9.33 -3.29 -8.09
C ALA A 248 -10.53 -3.17 -7.13
N SER A 249 -10.30 -2.97 -5.81
CA SER A 249 -11.39 -2.77 -4.85
C SER A 249 -12.18 -1.48 -5.12
N VAL A 250 -11.51 -0.40 -5.55
CA VAL A 250 -12.14 0.87 -5.90
C VAL A 250 -12.97 0.73 -7.18
N ILE A 251 -12.39 0.13 -8.22
CA ILE A 251 -13.03 -0.04 -9.53
C ILE A 251 -14.26 -0.96 -9.42
N LEU A 252 -14.17 -2.00 -8.59
CA LEU A 252 -15.31 -2.85 -8.27
C LEU A 252 -16.47 -2.05 -7.67
N ASN A 253 -16.20 -1.14 -6.73
CA ASN A 253 -17.25 -0.29 -6.17
C ASN A 253 -17.85 0.64 -7.23
N TYR A 254 -16.99 1.30 -8.01
CA TYR A 254 -17.39 2.26 -9.03
C TYR A 254 -18.26 1.66 -10.14
N LYS A 255 -18.01 0.40 -10.51
CA LYS A 255 -18.84 -0.34 -11.46
C LYS A 255 -20.33 -0.22 -11.13
N TYR A 256 -20.70 -0.35 -9.85
CA TYR A 256 -22.10 -0.30 -9.39
C TYR A 256 -22.66 1.11 -9.26
N THR A 257 -21.89 2.14 -9.59
CA THR A 257 -22.30 3.56 -9.57
C THR A 257 -22.46 4.14 -10.98
N LEU A 258 -22.41 3.29 -12.00
CA LEU A 258 -22.37 3.67 -13.41
C LEU A 258 -23.61 3.22 -14.16
N ASN A 259 -23.82 3.83 -15.33
CA ASN A 259 -24.72 3.28 -16.32
C ASN A 259 -24.18 1.95 -16.88
N LYS A 260 -25.03 1.21 -17.60
CA LYS A 260 -24.70 -0.12 -18.12
C LYS A 260 -23.45 -0.16 -19.01
N LYS A 261 -23.20 0.87 -19.83
CA LYS A 261 -22.05 0.89 -20.75
C LYS A 261 -20.74 1.08 -20.00
N SER A 262 -20.64 2.11 -19.16
CA SER A 262 -19.42 2.38 -18.38
C SER A 262 -19.17 1.31 -17.31
N SER A 263 -20.23 0.62 -16.84
CA SER A 263 -20.09 -0.55 -15.97
C SER A 263 -19.36 -1.72 -16.65
N ILE A 264 -19.50 -1.91 -17.97
CA ILE A 264 -18.80 -2.99 -18.70
C ILE A 264 -17.31 -2.69 -18.79
N GLU A 265 -16.94 -1.44 -19.09
CA GLU A 265 -15.54 -1.01 -19.12
C GLU A 265 -14.85 -1.22 -17.76
N CYS A 266 -15.53 -0.88 -16.65
CA CYS A 266 -15.00 -1.15 -15.31
C CYS A 266 -14.87 -2.64 -15.00
N ASP A 267 -15.76 -3.49 -15.54
CA ASP A 267 -15.65 -4.94 -15.41
C ASP A 267 -14.39 -5.47 -16.12
N ASP A 268 -14.13 -5.00 -17.34
CA ASP A 268 -12.94 -5.40 -18.09
C ASP A 268 -11.67 -5.00 -17.34
N ILE A 269 -11.61 -3.77 -16.82
CA ILE A 269 -10.48 -3.28 -16.03
C ILE A 269 -10.30 -4.10 -14.74
N PHE A 270 -11.39 -4.40 -14.02
CA PHE A 270 -11.34 -5.22 -12.82
C PHE A 270 -10.80 -6.62 -13.12
N LEU A 271 -11.31 -7.27 -14.18
CA LEU A 271 -10.89 -8.59 -14.59
C LEU A 271 -9.42 -8.62 -15.03
N ASP A 272 -8.93 -7.58 -15.71
CA ASP A 272 -7.52 -7.46 -16.10
C ASP A 272 -6.59 -7.39 -14.87
N LEU A 273 -6.91 -6.53 -13.89
CA LEU A 273 -6.18 -6.44 -12.63
C LEU A 273 -6.16 -7.79 -11.88
N VAL A 274 -7.31 -8.46 -11.80
CA VAL A 274 -7.45 -9.76 -11.12
C VAL A 274 -6.71 -10.88 -11.87
N ARG A 275 -6.68 -10.84 -13.21
CA ARG A 275 -5.92 -11.81 -14.02
C ARG A 275 -4.43 -11.74 -13.71
N GLY A 276 -3.85 -10.55 -13.59
CA GLY A 276 -2.45 -10.38 -13.17
C GLY A 276 -2.18 -11.03 -11.81
N MET A 277 -3.07 -10.82 -10.83
CA MET A 277 -2.96 -11.46 -9.51
C MET A 277 -3.06 -12.99 -9.58
N LYS A 278 -3.94 -13.53 -10.44
CA LYS A 278 -4.09 -14.96 -10.66
C LYS A 278 -2.82 -15.59 -11.22
N ILE A 279 -2.22 -14.98 -12.25
CA ILE A 279 -0.97 -15.50 -12.85
C ILE A 279 0.14 -15.57 -11.79
N ALA A 280 0.27 -14.55 -10.97
CA ALA A 280 1.29 -14.52 -9.93
C ALA A 280 0.97 -15.43 -8.72
N SER A 281 -0.28 -15.88 -8.58
CA SER A 281 -0.73 -16.73 -7.46
C SER A 281 -0.12 -18.13 -7.46
N ASP A 282 0.23 -18.65 -8.64
CA ASP A 282 0.80 -20.00 -8.78
C ASP A 282 2.19 -20.12 -8.12
N ARG A 283 2.87 -18.98 -7.88
CA ARG A 283 4.23 -18.93 -7.32
C ARG A 283 4.33 -18.20 -6.00
N SER A 284 3.23 -17.62 -5.49
CA SER A 284 3.21 -16.86 -4.24
C SER A 284 1.93 -17.11 -3.46
N PHE A 285 2.07 -17.69 -2.27
CA PHE A 285 0.95 -17.89 -1.34
C PHE A 285 0.24 -16.57 -1.00
N THR A 286 1.01 -15.49 -0.83
CA THR A 286 0.46 -14.15 -0.56
C THR A 286 -0.41 -13.68 -1.73
N LEU A 287 0.06 -13.82 -2.96
CA LEU A 287 -0.71 -13.41 -4.15
C LEU A 287 -1.92 -14.31 -4.39
N LYS A 288 -1.82 -15.61 -4.04
CA LYS A 288 -2.98 -16.52 -4.01
C LYS A 288 -4.04 -16.07 -3.03
N TYR A 289 -3.65 -15.70 -1.81
CA TYR A 289 -4.59 -15.14 -0.84
C TYR A 289 -5.26 -13.86 -1.36
N ILE A 290 -4.48 -12.95 -1.97
CA ILE A 290 -4.99 -11.71 -2.55
C ILE A 290 -5.98 -11.97 -3.69
N TYR A 291 -5.68 -12.91 -4.59
CA TYR A 291 -6.58 -13.31 -5.67
C TYR A 291 -7.91 -13.86 -5.13
N VAL A 292 -7.85 -14.77 -4.15
CA VAL A 292 -9.06 -15.31 -3.49
C VAL A 292 -9.86 -14.20 -2.81
N LEU A 293 -9.18 -13.26 -2.16
CA LEU A 293 -9.84 -12.11 -1.54
C LEU A 293 -10.53 -11.21 -2.56
N ALA A 294 -9.90 -10.96 -3.72
CA ALA A 294 -10.50 -10.20 -4.82
C ALA A 294 -11.80 -10.85 -5.31
N TYR A 295 -11.82 -12.17 -5.43
CA TYR A 295 -13.02 -12.92 -5.76
C TYR A 295 -14.10 -12.81 -4.66
N ASN A 296 -13.72 -12.94 -3.39
CA ASN A 296 -14.67 -12.84 -2.27
C ASN A 296 -15.32 -11.45 -2.19
N ILE A 297 -14.55 -10.37 -2.37
CA ILE A 297 -15.13 -9.01 -2.36
C ILE A 297 -16.05 -8.78 -3.57
N TYR A 298 -15.75 -9.38 -4.72
CA TYR A 298 -16.62 -9.34 -5.90
C TYR A 298 -17.97 -9.99 -5.61
N VAL A 299 -17.96 -11.22 -5.06
CA VAL A 299 -19.17 -11.96 -4.69
C VAL A 299 -20.00 -11.16 -3.68
N LEU A 300 -19.39 -10.72 -2.58
CA LEU A 300 -20.06 -9.94 -1.54
C LEU A 300 -20.69 -8.65 -2.09
N LYS A 301 -19.97 -7.95 -2.98
CA LYS A 301 -20.48 -6.71 -3.57
C LYS A 301 -21.69 -7.01 -4.47
N ASN A 302 -21.61 -8.06 -5.28
CA ASN A 302 -22.69 -8.46 -6.18
C ASN A 302 -23.95 -8.90 -5.41
N GLU A 303 -23.80 -9.71 -4.36
CA GLU A 303 -24.91 -10.12 -3.49
C GLU A 303 -25.58 -8.90 -2.85
N SER A 304 -24.79 -8.02 -2.22
CA SER A 304 -25.34 -6.81 -1.59
C SER A 304 -26.09 -5.90 -2.57
N TYR A 305 -25.59 -5.80 -3.81
CA TYR A 305 -26.24 -5.02 -4.85
C TYR A 305 -27.62 -5.60 -5.21
N ILE A 306 -27.74 -6.92 -5.31
CA ILE A 306 -29.02 -7.60 -5.60
C ILE A 306 -29.99 -7.39 -4.42
N GLU A 307 -29.54 -7.60 -3.19
CA GLU A 307 -30.37 -7.45 -1.98
C GLU A 307 -30.91 -6.03 -1.83
N ASN A 308 -30.06 -5.03 -2.07
CA ASN A 308 -30.40 -3.62 -1.93
C ASN A 308 -31.40 -3.12 -2.99
N ARG A 309 -31.64 -3.84 -4.09
CA ARG A 309 -32.67 -3.46 -5.08
C ARG A 309 -34.07 -3.45 -4.49
N SER A 310 -34.31 -4.24 -3.45
CA SER A 310 -35.60 -4.29 -2.74
C SER A 310 -35.84 -3.11 -1.77
N ARG A 311 -34.89 -2.16 -1.67
CA ARG A 311 -34.86 -1.07 -0.67
C ARG A 311 -35.04 0.32 -1.31
N GLU A 312 -35.89 0.42 -2.32
CA GLU A 312 -36.14 1.68 -3.03
C GLU A 312 -36.64 2.80 -2.10
N ASP A 313 -37.35 2.42 -1.03
CA ASP A 313 -37.91 3.29 0.00
C ASP A 313 -36.85 4.11 0.77
N ILE A 314 -35.62 3.61 0.89
CA ILE A 314 -34.53 4.29 1.62
C ILE A 314 -33.32 4.61 0.74
N MET A 315 -33.25 4.08 -0.47
CA MET A 315 -32.09 4.27 -1.37
C MET A 315 -31.86 5.75 -1.72
N PHE A 316 -32.90 6.58 -1.77
CA PHE A 316 -32.77 8.01 -2.03
C PHE A 316 -31.97 8.76 -0.95
N LEU A 317 -31.91 8.22 0.28
CA LEU A 317 -31.14 8.80 1.38
C LEU A 317 -29.62 8.62 1.19
N MET A 318 -29.19 7.83 0.21
CA MET A 318 -27.77 7.71 -0.17
C MET A 318 -27.28 8.86 -1.04
N LYS A 319 -28.19 9.65 -1.65
CA LYS A 319 -27.85 10.79 -2.55
C LYS A 319 -26.83 11.78 -1.97
N PRO A 320 -26.86 12.16 -0.67
CA PRO A 320 -25.86 13.08 -0.12
C PRO A 320 -24.41 12.54 -0.19
N TYR A 321 -24.23 11.22 -0.24
CA TYR A 321 -22.95 10.54 -0.28
C TYR A 321 -22.50 10.15 -1.70
N ALA A 322 -23.33 10.44 -2.71
CA ALA A 322 -23.20 9.96 -4.06
C ALA A 322 -22.30 10.87 -4.92
N VAL A 323 -21.36 10.29 -5.67
CA VAL A 323 -20.57 11.05 -6.68
C VAL A 323 -21.30 11.17 -8.03
N THR A 324 -22.25 10.28 -8.31
CA THR A 324 -23.11 10.29 -9.50
C THR A 324 -24.55 10.01 -9.07
N GLU A 325 -25.53 10.25 -9.94
CA GLU A 325 -26.94 9.93 -9.65
C GLU A 325 -27.20 8.43 -9.41
N HIS A 326 -26.30 7.58 -9.90
CA HIS A 326 -26.37 6.12 -9.76
C HIS A 326 -25.53 5.58 -8.58
N ASP A 327 -24.74 6.43 -7.90
CA ASP A 327 -23.93 6.07 -6.72
C ASP A 327 -24.78 5.98 -5.44
N LEU A 328 -25.73 5.06 -5.44
CA LEU A 328 -26.69 4.88 -4.33
C LEU A 328 -26.41 3.64 -3.48
N GLN A 329 -25.31 2.93 -3.77
CA GLN A 329 -24.94 1.71 -3.10
C GLN A 329 -23.80 1.97 -2.12
N PRO A 330 -23.83 1.41 -0.89
CA PRO A 330 -22.70 1.51 0.03
C PRO A 330 -21.44 0.93 -0.59
N TRP A 331 -20.31 1.62 -0.43
CA TRP A 331 -19.02 1.13 -0.91
C TRP A 331 -18.46 0.08 0.06
N LEU A 332 -17.99 -1.04 -0.49
CA LEU A 332 -17.26 -2.09 0.20
C LEU A 332 -15.83 -1.63 0.43
N ILE A 333 -15.53 -1.19 1.66
CA ILE A 333 -14.21 -0.70 2.07
C ILE A 333 -13.78 -1.32 3.40
N PRO A 334 -12.46 -1.41 3.68
CA PRO A 334 -11.97 -1.93 4.94
C PRO A 334 -12.06 -0.90 6.07
N LYS A 335 -12.44 -1.34 7.27
CA LYS A 335 -12.48 -0.49 8.48
C LYS A 335 -11.09 -0.18 9.04
N TYR A 336 -10.16 -1.12 8.90
CA TYR A 336 -8.85 -1.08 9.55
C TYR A 336 -7.71 -1.05 8.51
N ALA A 337 -7.76 -0.06 7.62
CA ALA A 337 -6.81 0.25 6.55
C ALA A 337 -6.83 -0.68 5.33
N THR A 338 -6.82 -2.00 5.50
CA THR A 338 -6.78 -2.95 4.37
C THR A 338 -7.66 -4.15 4.63
N PHE A 339 -8.17 -4.79 3.57
CA PHE A 339 -8.93 -6.03 3.71
C PHE A 339 -8.07 -7.21 4.21
N PHE A 340 -6.75 -7.14 4.02
CA PHE A 340 -5.81 -8.17 4.45
C PHE A 340 -5.54 -8.20 5.96
N LYS A 341 -5.98 -7.18 6.70
CA LYS A 341 -5.56 -6.98 8.09
C LYS A 341 -5.88 -8.15 9.01
N PHE A 342 -7.01 -8.82 8.78
CA PHE A 342 -7.48 -9.95 9.57
C PHE A 342 -7.80 -11.13 8.65
N GLY A 343 -6.97 -12.17 8.70
CA GLY A 343 -7.07 -13.33 7.80
C GLY A 343 -8.39 -14.12 7.90
N CYS A 344 -9.10 -14.04 9.03
CA CYS A 344 -10.32 -14.81 9.30
C CYS A 344 -11.60 -13.96 9.47
N CYS A 345 -11.55 -12.63 9.34
CA CYS A 345 -12.64 -11.74 9.78
C CYS A 345 -12.98 -10.63 8.78
N LEU A 346 -13.24 -10.97 7.51
CA LEU A 346 -13.63 -9.99 6.50
C LEU A 346 -14.89 -9.21 6.93
N ASP A 347 -15.88 -9.88 7.51
CA ASP A 347 -17.11 -9.23 8.00
C ASP A 347 -16.88 -8.21 9.10
N GLY A 348 -15.96 -8.50 10.03
CA GLY A 348 -15.59 -7.58 11.10
C GLY A 348 -14.80 -6.37 10.57
N ASN A 349 -14.12 -6.51 9.45
CA ASN A 349 -13.23 -5.51 8.87
C ASN A 349 -13.85 -4.76 7.67
N LYS A 350 -15.15 -4.90 7.38
CA LYS A 350 -15.81 -4.15 6.29
C LYS A 350 -16.90 -3.22 6.78
N THR A 351 -17.20 -2.19 6.00
CA THR A 351 -18.41 -1.37 6.17
C THR A 351 -19.69 -2.19 5.94
N PRO A 352 -20.82 -1.80 6.57
CA PRO A 352 -22.11 -2.37 6.23
C PRO A 352 -22.43 -2.14 4.74
N LEU A 353 -22.87 -3.19 4.05
CA LEU A 353 -23.30 -3.11 2.64
C LEU A 353 -24.82 -3.04 2.47
N ASP A 354 -25.57 -3.45 3.49
CA ASP A 354 -27.02 -3.20 3.57
C ASP A 354 -27.25 -1.70 3.76
N ILE A 355 -28.07 -1.10 2.89
CA ILE A 355 -28.34 0.35 2.89
C ILE A 355 -28.88 0.82 4.23
N LYS A 356 -29.79 0.06 4.85
CA LYS A 356 -30.40 0.42 6.13
C LYS A 356 -29.33 0.48 7.23
N LYS A 357 -28.48 -0.54 7.34
CA LYS A 357 -27.37 -0.60 8.31
C LYS A 357 -26.31 0.47 8.06
N TYR A 358 -26.10 0.87 6.80
CA TYR A 358 -25.15 1.93 6.45
C TYR A 358 -25.66 3.33 6.85
N LEU A 359 -26.93 3.62 6.53
CA LEU A 359 -27.58 4.89 6.85
C LEU A 359 -27.89 5.03 8.33
N PHE A 360 -28.31 3.93 8.96
CA PHE A 360 -28.72 3.84 10.36
C PHE A 360 -27.89 2.75 11.07
N PRO A 361 -26.63 3.02 11.44
CA PRO A 361 -25.82 2.03 12.13
C PRO A 361 -26.41 1.78 13.52
N ASP A 362 -27.07 0.64 13.75
CA ASP A 362 -27.67 0.32 15.06
C ASP A 362 -26.62 0.25 16.18
N SER A 363 -27.00 0.63 17.42
CA SER A 363 -26.17 0.57 18.64
C SER A 363 -25.89 -0.84 19.18
N ALA A 364 -26.14 -1.88 18.41
CA ALA A 364 -26.01 -3.25 18.87
C ALA A 364 -24.62 -3.84 18.55
N ILE A 365 -23.65 -3.63 19.43
CA ILE A 365 -22.62 -4.65 19.70
C ILE A 365 -22.84 -5.17 21.13
N MET A 366 -23.82 -6.06 21.29
CA MET A 366 -23.71 -7.12 22.29
C MET A 366 -22.90 -8.24 21.64
N CYS A 367 -21.56 -8.10 21.67
CA CYS A 367 -20.70 -9.26 21.47
C CYS A 367 -20.78 -10.07 22.77
N GLY A 368 -21.83 -10.88 22.89
CA GLY A 368 -21.99 -11.88 23.93
C GLY A 368 -21.00 -13.02 23.74
N PHE A 369 -19.72 -12.77 23.95
CA PHE A 369 -18.83 -13.81 24.44
C PHE A 369 -18.68 -13.56 25.94
N LYS A 370 -19.52 -14.25 26.74
CA LYS A 370 -19.13 -14.60 28.10
C LYS A 370 -17.75 -15.26 27.98
N ARG A 371 -16.69 -14.54 28.37
CA ARG A 371 -15.43 -15.18 28.73
C ARG A 371 -15.79 -16.19 29.82
N LYS A 372 -15.86 -17.48 29.48
CA LYS A 372 -15.61 -18.50 30.48
C LYS A 372 -14.17 -18.26 30.93
N ARG A 373 -14.03 -17.65 32.10
CA ARG A 373 -12.82 -17.77 32.91
C ARG A 373 -12.59 -19.28 33.06
N CYS A 374 -11.52 -19.78 32.46
CA CYS A 374 -10.89 -21.00 32.96
C CYS A 374 -10.11 -20.59 34.21
N ASP A 375 -10.84 -20.29 35.27
CA ASP A 375 -10.31 -20.31 36.63
C ASP A 375 -10.83 -21.63 37.21
N ASN A 376 -9.96 -22.62 37.23
CA ASN A 376 -9.94 -23.75 38.17
C ASN A 376 -8.64 -24.51 37.91
N VAL A 377 -7.55 -23.89 38.34
CA VAL A 377 -6.41 -24.64 38.88
C VAL A 377 -6.43 -24.30 40.37
N ASP A 378 -7.22 -25.06 41.13
CA ASP A 378 -7.02 -25.17 42.56
C ASP A 378 -6.51 -26.58 42.83
N ASN A 379 -5.31 -26.59 43.41
CA ASN A 379 -4.70 -27.71 44.09
C ASN A 379 -5.67 -28.33 45.10
N TYR A 380 -5.84 -29.64 45.07
CA TYR A 380 -5.57 -30.58 46.17
C TYR A 380 -5.57 -32.01 45.64
#